data_AF-C9STC0-F1
#
_entry.id   AF-C9STC0-F1
#
_cell.length_a   1.000
_cell.length_b   1.000
_cell.length_c   1.000
_cell.angle_alpha   90.00
_cell.angle_beta   90.00
_cell.angle_gamma   90.00
#
_symmetry.space_group_name_H-M   'P 1'
#
loop_
_entity.id
_entity.type
_entity.pdbx_description
1 polymer ?
#
loop_
_entity_poly.entity_id
_entity_poly.type
_entity_poly.pdbx_seq_one_letter_code
_entity_poly.pdbx_strand_id
1 'polypeptide(L)'
;MKSCRWRTLSPRRQPNSCRLHPTRRLTLTLIRKHYLSATVETWSAKHPSSSLATGVKRSEHFELDYAEFLDDALVEAFDLRESLERNEEKDDPAQRDWWILKPGMSDRGQGIRLFSTQDELQAIFDGWEADRPDSDAGEDQDEDGDGEGEEAGGGARDGSGDYITTSHLRHFVAQPYIHPPLLLNTDSRKFHIRTYVLAVGCLSVWVVANVVGVVGCL
;
A
#
# COMPACT_ATOMS: atom_id res chain seq x y z
N MET A 1 21.78 34.59 -0.91
CA MET A 1 22.16 33.29 -0.29
C MET A 1 22.39 33.49 1.20
N LYS A 2 21.60 32.86 2.08
CA LYS A 2 21.83 32.90 3.54
C LYS A 2 22.22 31.50 4.01
N SER A 3 23.46 31.39 4.48
CA SER A 3 24.09 30.17 4.98
C SER A 3 23.45 29.76 6.31
N CYS A 4 22.92 28.54 6.41
CA CYS A 4 22.54 27.93 7.68
C CYS A 4 23.79 27.40 8.38
N ARG A 5 24.16 28.03 9.50
CA ARG A 5 25.23 27.59 10.41
C ARG A 5 24.73 26.41 11.24
N TRP A 6 25.43 25.28 11.15
CA TRP A 6 25.26 24.12 12.03
C TRP A 6 25.85 24.45 13.41
N ARG A 7 25.02 24.46 14.47
CA ARG A 7 25.50 24.47 15.85
C ARG A 7 25.88 23.05 16.25
N THR A 8 27.18 22.80 16.40
CA THR A 8 27.69 21.70 17.23
C THR A 8 27.65 22.14 18.68
N LEU A 9 27.07 21.33 19.57
CA LEU A 9 27.10 21.57 21.01
C LEU A 9 27.48 20.31 21.80
N SER A 10 28.41 20.56 22.72
CA SER A 10 29.16 19.70 23.64
C SER A 10 28.29 18.90 24.62
N PRO A 11 28.75 17.73 25.13
CA PRO A 11 27.91 16.86 25.94
C PRO A 11 27.81 17.36 27.39
N ARG A 12 26.60 17.67 27.86
CA ARG A 12 26.33 17.77 29.30
C ARG A 12 25.03 17.08 29.71
N ARG A 13 25.25 16.05 30.55
CA ARG A 13 24.48 15.49 31.67
C ARG A 13 22.99 15.21 31.48
N GLN A 14 22.67 13.92 31.46
CA GLN A 14 21.35 13.36 31.72
C GLN A 14 20.88 13.65 33.15
N PRO A 15 19.56 13.81 33.33
CA PRO A 15 18.91 13.04 34.37
C PRO A 15 17.61 12.38 33.89
N ASN A 16 17.38 11.18 34.43
CA ASN A 16 16.11 10.45 34.56
C ASN A 16 15.68 9.59 33.38
N SER A 17 15.68 8.28 33.63
CA SER A 17 15.29 7.22 32.72
C SER A 17 13.82 7.35 32.30
N CYS A 18 13.58 8.01 31.17
CA CYS A 18 12.38 7.73 30.40
C CYS A 18 12.54 6.32 29.83
N ARG A 19 11.70 5.36 30.27
CA ARG A 19 11.54 4.10 29.54
C ARG A 19 11.08 4.46 28.13
N LEU A 20 12.01 4.38 27.18
CA LEU A 20 11.73 4.60 25.77
C LEU A 20 10.91 3.39 25.29
N HIS A 21 9.59 3.50 25.33
CA HIS A 21 8.77 2.63 24.50
C HIS A 21 9.02 3.05 23.04
N PRO A 22 9.59 2.18 22.19
CA PRO A 22 9.97 2.55 20.84
C PRO A 22 8.76 2.89 19.95
N THR A 23 7.56 2.46 20.33
CA THR A 23 6.32 2.69 19.60
C THR A 23 5.50 3.81 20.23
N ARG A 24 5.44 4.96 19.56
CA ARG A 24 4.52 6.05 19.88
C ARG A 24 3.22 5.86 19.11
N ARG A 25 2.06 6.15 19.72
CA ARG A 25 0.75 6.13 19.03
C ARG A 25 0.70 6.96 17.73
N LEU A 26 1.55 7.99 17.61
CA LEU A 26 1.70 8.80 16.39
C LEU A 26 2.19 8.00 15.16
N THR A 27 2.81 6.83 15.33
CA THR A 27 3.25 6.02 14.19
C THR A 27 2.09 5.32 13.49
N LEU A 28 0.98 5.05 14.20
CA LEU A 28 -0.14 4.27 13.65
C LEU A 28 -0.80 4.91 12.43
N THR A 29 -0.81 6.24 12.34
CA THR A 29 -1.39 6.98 11.21
C THR A 29 -0.45 7.09 10.02
N LEU A 30 0.87 7.11 10.23
CA LEU A 30 1.86 7.26 9.15
C LEU A 30 2.27 5.92 8.52
N ILE A 31 2.17 4.82 9.26
CA ILE A 31 2.59 3.49 8.77
C ILE A 31 1.54 2.83 7.88
N ARG A 32 0.27 3.22 7.99
CA ARG A 32 -0.81 2.67 7.17
C ARG A 32 -1.11 3.59 6.00
N LYS A 33 -1.17 3.01 4.79
CA LYS A 33 -1.26 3.78 3.55
C LYS A 33 -2.53 4.63 3.45
N HIS A 34 -3.69 4.10 3.89
CA HIS A 34 -4.96 4.84 3.88
C HIS A 34 -4.95 6.04 4.84
N TYR A 35 -4.49 5.86 6.09
CA TYR A 35 -4.41 6.97 7.06
C TYR A 35 -3.40 8.04 6.64
N LEU A 36 -2.29 7.65 6.01
CA LEU A 36 -1.32 8.60 5.47
C LEU A 36 -1.95 9.45 4.35
N SER A 37 -2.68 8.84 3.42
CA SER A 37 -3.36 9.54 2.32
C SER A 37 -4.32 10.61 2.84
N ALA A 38 -5.25 10.22 3.73
CA ALA A 38 -6.24 11.12 4.32
C ALA A 38 -5.60 12.27 5.12
N THR A 39 -4.51 11.98 5.85
CA THR A 39 -3.76 13.00 6.62
C THR A 39 -3.12 14.03 5.69
N VAL A 40 -2.49 13.57 4.60
CA VAL A 40 -1.85 14.44 3.61
C VAL A 40 -2.88 15.31 2.89
N GLU A 41 -4.03 14.76 2.54
CA GLU A 41 -5.13 15.50 1.90
C GLU A 41 -5.65 16.61 2.81
N THR A 42 -6.03 16.25 4.05
CA THR A 42 -6.55 17.21 5.05
C THR A 42 -5.54 18.33 5.33
N TRP A 43 -4.24 18.00 5.37
CA TRP A 43 -3.17 18.98 5.57
C TRP A 43 -3.02 19.89 4.35
N SER A 44 -3.00 19.32 3.15
CA SER A 44 -2.77 20.04 1.89
C SER A 44 -3.92 20.97 1.54
N ALA A 45 -5.16 20.60 1.87
CA ALA A 45 -6.33 21.47 1.72
C ALA A 45 -6.21 22.77 2.55
N LYS A 46 -5.59 22.69 3.74
CA LYS A 46 -5.36 23.86 4.62
C LYS A 46 -4.05 24.60 4.30
N HIS A 47 -3.09 23.93 3.66
CA HIS A 47 -1.75 24.45 3.39
C HIS A 47 -1.32 24.15 1.94
N PRO A 48 -1.92 24.82 0.94
CA PRO A 48 -1.68 24.53 -0.47
C PRO A 48 -0.24 24.83 -0.91
N SER A 49 0.49 25.69 -0.21
CA SER A 49 1.90 25.99 -0.49
C SER A 49 2.88 24.96 0.08
N SER A 50 2.39 23.91 0.76
CA SER A 50 3.22 22.84 1.32
C SER A 50 3.82 21.98 0.21
N SER A 51 5.04 21.49 0.41
CA SER A 51 5.64 20.50 -0.50
C SER A 51 4.85 19.19 -0.56
N LEU A 52 3.99 18.92 0.43
CA LEU A 52 3.11 17.74 0.42
C LEU A 52 2.01 17.82 -0.63
N ALA A 53 1.58 19.03 -1.02
CA ALA A 53 0.54 19.22 -2.03
C ALA A 53 1.00 18.76 -3.43
N THR A 54 2.31 18.79 -3.69
CA THR A 54 2.91 18.37 -4.97
C THR A 54 3.68 17.07 -4.87
N GLY A 55 4.26 16.77 -3.69
CA GLY A 55 5.14 15.62 -3.49
C GLY A 55 4.43 14.29 -3.24
N VAL A 56 3.11 14.28 -3.02
CA VAL A 56 2.32 13.06 -2.78
C VAL A 56 1.16 13.01 -3.78
N LYS A 57 1.04 11.90 -4.50
CA LYS A 57 -0.12 11.63 -5.34
C LYS A 57 -1.29 11.17 -4.48
N ARG A 58 -2.43 11.84 -4.63
CA ARG A 58 -3.71 11.47 -4.03
C ARG A 58 -4.00 10.00 -4.33
N SER A 59 -4.43 9.25 -3.33
CA SER A 59 -4.77 7.83 -3.47
C SER A 59 -6.18 7.63 -2.95
N GLU A 60 -6.97 6.87 -3.71
CA GLU A 60 -8.34 6.52 -3.36
C GLU A 60 -8.36 5.20 -2.59
N HIS A 61 -9.34 5.07 -1.70
CA HIS A 61 -9.54 3.90 -0.87
C HIS A 61 -10.98 3.43 -1.03
N PHE A 62 -11.17 2.12 -1.10
CA PHE A 62 -12.47 1.51 -1.18
C PHE A 62 -12.43 0.16 -0.48
N GLU A 63 -13.61 -0.31 -0.08
CA GLU A 63 -13.80 -1.60 0.56
C GLU A 63 -14.50 -2.56 -0.41
N LEU A 64 -14.00 -3.78 -0.50
CA LEU A 64 -14.56 -4.80 -1.39
C LEU A 64 -14.54 -6.16 -0.69
N ASP A 65 -15.72 -6.77 -0.55
CA ASP A 65 -15.88 -8.11 0.03
C ASP A 65 -15.85 -9.21 -1.03
N TYR A 66 -16.53 -8.99 -2.17
CA TYR A 66 -16.61 -9.91 -3.30
C TYR A 66 -16.45 -9.17 -4.62
N ALA A 67 -15.91 -9.85 -5.65
CA ALA A 67 -15.60 -9.22 -6.93
C ALA A 67 -16.85 -8.72 -7.65
N GLU A 68 -18.01 -9.37 -7.47
CA GLU A 68 -19.29 -8.99 -8.08
C GLU A 68 -19.80 -7.59 -7.67
N PHE A 69 -19.37 -7.08 -6.51
CA PHE A 69 -19.79 -5.78 -5.98
C PHE A 69 -18.77 -4.67 -6.28
N LEU A 70 -17.87 -4.86 -7.24
CA LEU A 70 -16.85 -3.86 -7.56
C LEU A 70 -17.47 -2.52 -7.99
N ASP A 71 -18.53 -2.55 -8.80
CA ASP A 71 -19.22 -1.36 -9.25
C ASP A 71 -19.74 -0.51 -8.08
N ASP A 72 -20.36 -1.17 -7.10
CA ASP A 72 -20.88 -0.53 -5.89
C ASP A 72 -19.75 0.05 -5.03
N ALA A 73 -18.64 -0.68 -4.89
CA ALA A 73 -17.47 -0.21 -4.16
C ALA A 73 -16.80 1.02 -4.82
N LEU A 74 -16.81 1.09 -6.16
CA LEU A 74 -16.23 2.21 -6.91
C LEU A 74 -17.07 3.49 -6.82
N VAL A 75 -18.33 3.43 -6.36
CA VAL A 75 -19.15 4.63 -6.13
C VAL A 75 -18.50 5.56 -5.11
N GLU A 76 -17.85 5.01 -4.07
CA GLU A 76 -17.16 5.80 -3.05
C GLU A 76 -15.83 6.39 -3.56
N ALA A 77 -15.21 5.75 -4.55
CA ALA A 77 -13.94 6.15 -5.14
C ALA A 77 -14.15 7.03 -6.39
N PHE A 78 -14.78 8.21 -6.22
CA PHE A 78 -15.18 9.09 -7.32
C PHE A 78 -14.04 9.42 -8.30
N ASP A 79 -12.87 9.85 -7.80
CA ASP A 79 -11.72 10.22 -8.64
C ASP A 79 -11.17 9.02 -9.44
N LEU A 80 -11.25 7.82 -8.87
CA LEU A 80 -10.84 6.59 -9.54
C LEU A 80 -11.82 6.27 -10.66
N ARG A 81 -13.12 6.22 -10.36
CA ARG A 81 -14.18 5.92 -11.32
C ARG A 81 -14.17 6.89 -12.50
N GLU A 82 -14.10 8.19 -12.22
CA GLU A 82 -14.00 9.23 -13.26
C GLU A 82 -12.74 9.05 -14.12
N SER A 83 -11.62 8.63 -13.52
CA SER A 83 -10.41 8.33 -14.28
C SER A 83 -10.53 7.10 -15.16
N LEU A 84 -11.27 6.08 -14.74
CA LEU A 84 -11.51 4.87 -15.53
C LEU A 84 -12.45 5.17 -16.70
N GLU A 85 -13.54 5.91 -16.45
CA GLU A 85 -14.48 6.40 -17.49
C GLU A 85 -13.74 7.21 -18.56
N ARG A 86 -12.84 8.14 -18.17
CA ARG A 86 -12.00 8.89 -19.12
C ARG A 86 -11.03 8.01 -19.93
N ASN A 87 -10.65 6.85 -19.40
CA ASN A 87 -9.75 5.94 -20.10
C ASN A 87 -10.47 5.11 -21.16
N GLU A 88 -11.80 4.92 -21.04
CA GLU A 88 -12.63 4.25 -22.05
C GLU A 88 -12.68 5.07 -23.35
N GLU A 89 -12.66 6.40 -23.24
CA GLU A 89 -12.59 7.31 -24.39
C GLU A 89 -11.24 7.26 -25.13
N LYS A 90 -10.22 6.60 -24.56
CA LYS A 90 -8.86 6.53 -25.09
C LYS A 90 -8.57 5.15 -25.66
N ASP A 91 -8.51 5.06 -26.98
CA ASP A 91 -8.15 3.83 -27.70
C ASP A 91 -6.69 3.41 -27.48
N ASP A 92 -5.79 4.38 -27.30
CA ASP A 92 -4.35 4.14 -27.13
C ASP A 92 -3.99 3.93 -25.63
N PRO A 93 -3.50 2.74 -25.23
CA PRO A 93 -3.09 2.45 -23.86
C PRO A 93 -1.98 3.38 -23.32
N ALA A 94 -1.18 3.97 -24.21
CA ALA A 94 -0.11 4.90 -23.81
C ALA A 94 -0.65 6.26 -23.31
N GLN A 95 -1.88 6.61 -23.66
CA GLN A 95 -2.53 7.87 -23.27
C GLN A 95 -3.42 7.71 -22.02
N ARG A 96 -3.64 6.47 -21.58
CA ARG A 96 -4.46 6.15 -20.41
C ARG A 96 -3.76 6.56 -19.12
N ASP A 97 -4.57 6.95 -18.15
CA ASP A 97 -4.13 7.22 -16.79
C ASP A 97 -4.01 5.89 -16.05
N TRP A 98 -2.78 5.50 -15.75
CA TRP A 98 -2.50 4.22 -15.08
C TRP A 98 -2.65 4.33 -13.58
N TRP A 99 -3.17 3.27 -12.97
CA TRP A 99 -3.34 3.12 -11.52
C TRP A 99 -2.59 1.89 -11.02
N ILE A 100 -2.18 1.96 -9.75
CA ILE A 100 -1.59 0.84 -9.02
C ILE A 100 -2.50 0.45 -7.85
N LEU A 101 -3.00 -0.78 -7.89
CA LEU A 101 -3.79 -1.39 -6.83
C LEU A 101 -2.86 -1.92 -5.75
N LYS A 102 -3.17 -1.62 -4.49
CA LYS A 102 -2.40 -2.07 -3.33
C LYS A 102 -3.37 -2.64 -2.28
N PRO A 103 -3.26 -3.93 -1.92
CA PRO A 103 -4.06 -4.48 -0.84
C PRO A 103 -3.59 -3.92 0.51
N GLY A 104 -4.53 -3.49 1.35
CA GLY A 104 -4.26 -2.74 2.58
C GLY A 104 -3.46 -3.48 3.64
N MET A 105 -3.48 -4.82 3.63
CA MET A 105 -2.74 -5.68 4.55
C MET A 105 -1.90 -6.74 3.82
N SER A 106 -1.35 -6.41 2.65
CA SER A 106 -0.40 -7.29 1.97
C SER A 106 1.01 -7.16 2.55
N ASP A 107 1.67 -8.30 2.78
CA ASP A 107 3.08 -8.34 3.14
C ASP A 107 3.97 -8.40 1.89
N ARG A 108 5.15 -7.79 1.96
CA ARG A 108 6.22 -7.86 0.94
C ARG A 108 5.82 -7.45 -0.49
N GLY A 109 4.70 -6.76 -0.68
CA GLY A 109 4.24 -6.30 -2.00
C GLY A 109 3.47 -7.35 -2.80
N GLN A 110 2.98 -8.41 -2.13
CA GLN A 110 2.02 -9.35 -2.73
C GLN A 110 0.74 -8.61 -3.16
N GLY A 111 0.17 -8.99 -4.29
CA GLY A 111 -1.09 -8.41 -4.77
C GLY A 111 -1.02 -7.00 -5.34
N ILE A 112 0.18 -6.44 -5.49
CA ILE A 112 0.32 -5.19 -6.23
C ILE A 112 0.06 -5.48 -7.70
N ARG A 113 -0.90 -4.76 -8.29
CA ARG A 113 -1.27 -4.88 -9.71
C ARG A 113 -1.41 -3.50 -10.35
N LEU A 114 -1.14 -3.41 -11.63
CA LEU A 114 -1.38 -2.21 -12.43
C LEU A 114 -2.65 -2.41 -13.24
N PHE A 115 -3.43 -1.35 -13.38
CA PHE A 115 -4.65 -1.35 -14.17
C PHE A 115 -4.90 0.05 -14.74
N SER A 116 -5.65 0.11 -15.83
CA SER A 116 -6.02 1.32 -16.55
C SER A 116 -7.51 1.37 -16.86
N THR A 117 -8.18 0.21 -16.92
CA THR A 117 -9.63 0.11 -17.16
C THR A 117 -10.34 -0.60 -16.01
N GLN A 118 -11.66 -0.44 -15.95
CA GLN A 118 -12.49 -1.14 -14.99
C GLN A 118 -12.47 -2.65 -15.23
N ASP A 119 -12.50 -3.11 -16.48
CA ASP A 119 -12.40 -4.53 -16.84
C ASP A 119 -11.10 -5.18 -16.35
N GLU A 120 -9.97 -4.47 -16.46
CA GLU A 120 -8.69 -4.94 -15.94
C GLU A 120 -8.73 -5.07 -14.40
N LEU A 121 -9.40 -4.14 -13.74
CA LEU A 121 -9.58 -4.17 -12.29
C LEU A 121 -10.48 -5.33 -11.86
N GLN A 122 -11.59 -5.56 -12.56
CA GLN A 122 -12.51 -6.68 -12.33
C GLN A 122 -11.77 -8.01 -12.47
N ALA A 123 -11.02 -8.19 -13.57
CA ALA A 123 -10.25 -9.41 -13.83
C ALA A 123 -9.21 -9.71 -12.74
N ILE A 124 -8.63 -8.68 -12.10
CA ILE A 124 -7.72 -8.87 -10.97
C ILE A 124 -8.46 -9.47 -9.76
N PHE A 125 -9.66 -8.97 -9.45
CA PHE A 125 -10.43 -9.47 -8.31
C PHE A 125 -11.01 -10.87 -8.56
N ASP A 126 -11.53 -11.12 -9.76
CA ASP A 126 -12.04 -12.44 -10.16
C ASP A 126 -10.92 -13.49 -10.07
N GLY A 127 -9.70 -13.14 -10.49
CA GLY A 127 -8.54 -14.03 -10.39
C GLY A 127 -8.20 -14.39 -8.95
N TRP A 128 -8.32 -13.46 -8.00
CA TRP A 128 -8.08 -13.75 -6.59
C TRP A 128 -9.20 -14.57 -5.94
N GLU A 129 -10.43 -14.46 -6.45
CA GLU A 129 -11.55 -15.26 -5.97
C GLU A 129 -11.47 -16.70 -6.48
N ALA A 130 -11.10 -16.91 -7.75
CA ALA A 130 -10.93 -18.23 -8.35
C ALA A 130 -9.80 -19.06 -7.71
N ASP A 131 -8.76 -18.39 -7.18
CA ASP A 131 -7.65 -19.04 -6.47
C ASP A 131 -8.03 -19.50 -5.04
N ARG A 132 -9.25 -19.20 -4.56
CA ARG A 132 -9.74 -19.70 -3.27
C ARG A 132 -9.99 -21.21 -3.37
N PRO A 133 -9.41 -22.05 -2.49
CA PRO A 133 -9.80 -23.44 -2.40
C PRO A 133 -11.24 -23.52 -1.89
N ASP A 134 -12.16 -23.93 -2.77
CA ASP A 134 -13.52 -24.30 -2.41
C ASP A 134 -13.50 -25.27 -1.21
N SER A 135 -13.85 -24.76 -0.04
CA SER A 135 -14.13 -25.56 1.15
C SER A 135 -15.64 -25.59 1.43
N ASP A 136 -16.46 -25.40 0.39
CA ASP A 136 -17.93 -25.39 0.50
C ASP A 136 -18.59 -26.36 -0.50
N ALA A 137 -17.91 -27.47 -0.78
CA ALA A 137 -18.52 -28.62 -1.44
C ALA A 137 -19.22 -29.50 -0.40
N GLY A 138 -20.43 -29.08 0.01
CA GLY A 138 -21.52 -29.85 0.61
C GLY A 138 -21.20 -31.08 1.47
N GLU A 139 -21.32 -30.93 2.78
CA GLU A 139 -21.54 -32.06 3.70
C GLU A 139 -22.79 -31.83 4.56
N ASP A 140 -23.95 -32.14 3.98
CA ASP A 140 -25.11 -32.59 4.77
C ASP A 140 -25.05 -34.13 4.85
N GLN A 141 -24.53 -34.66 5.97
CA GLN A 141 -25.03 -35.85 6.68
C GLN A 141 -24.16 -36.20 7.91
N ASP A 142 -24.75 -35.95 9.08
CA ASP A 142 -24.86 -36.84 10.25
C ASP A 142 -23.68 -37.09 11.22
N GLU A 143 -23.90 -36.58 12.44
CA GLU A 143 -23.72 -37.18 13.78
C GLU A 143 -22.34 -37.68 14.28
N ASP A 144 -21.95 -37.07 15.41
CA ASP A 144 -21.27 -37.63 16.59
C ASP A 144 -19.82 -38.16 16.51
N GLY A 145 -18.94 -37.53 17.30
CA GLY A 145 -17.71 -38.19 17.77
C GLY A 145 -16.60 -37.24 18.23
N ASP A 146 -16.54 -36.99 19.54
CA ASP A 146 -15.37 -36.44 20.25
C ASP A 146 -14.08 -37.23 19.91
N GLY A 147 -12.96 -36.52 19.68
CA GLY A 147 -11.65 -37.17 19.58
C GLY A 147 -10.51 -36.25 19.17
N GLU A 148 -9.65 -35.93 20.14
CA GLU A 148 -8.35 -35.28 19.99
C GLU A 148 -7.39 -36.07 19.06
N GLY A 149 -6.57 -35.37 18.27
CA GLY A 149 -5.24 -35.89 17.87
C GLY A 149 -4.82 -35.78 16.40
N GLU A 150 -3.76 -35.00 16.18
CA GLU A 150 -2.60 -35.26 15.31
C GLU A 150 -2.67 -35.05 13.77
N GLU A 151 -1.98 -33.97 13.35
CA GLU A 151 -0.95 -33.89 12.30
C GLU A 151 -0.78 -35.11 11.37
N ALA A 152 -1.22 -34.97 10.11
CA ALA A 152 -0.53 -35.48 8.91
C ALA A 152 -1.12 -34.75 7.69
N GLY A 153 -0.40 -33.88 6.98
CA GLY A 153 0.72 -34.28 6.15
C GLY A 153 0.22 -34.78 4.79
N GLY A 154 0.02 -33.89 3.81
CA GLY A 154 -0.34 -34.33 2.47
C GLY A 154 -0.50 -33.22 1.44
N GLY A 155 0.54 -33.02 0.61
CA GLY A 155 0.36 -32.43 -0.71
C GLY A 155 1.12 -31.14 -0.97
N ALA A 156 2.45 -31.22 -1.06
CA ALA A 156 3.22 -30.28 -1.84
C ALA A 156 2.70 -30.27 -3.29
N ARG A 157 1.93 -29.23 -3.65
CA ARG A 157 1.76 -28.79 -5.03
C ARG A 157 2.58 -27.52 -5.18
N ASP A 158 3.69 -27.67 -5.89
CA ASP A 158 4.51 -26.60 -6.43
C ASP A 158 3.65 -25.79 -7.40
N GLY A 159 3.03 -24.74 -6.87
CA GLY A 159 2.27 -23.75 -7.60
C GLY A 159 2.62 -22.40 -6.98
N SER A 160 3.51 -21.67 -7.66
CA SER A 160 3.85 -20.27 -7.42
C SER A 160 2.62 -19.36 -7.61
N GLY A 161 1.57 -19.58 -6.83
CA GLY A 161 0.38 -18.73 -6.76
C GLY A 161 0.59 -17.68 -5.69
N ASP A 162 0.42 -16.41 -6.07
CA ASP A 162 0.28 -15.25 -5.17
C ASP A 162 -1.04 -15.43 -4.39
N TYR A 163 -1.11 -16.44 -3.51
CA TYR A 163 -2.32 -16.80 -2.77
C TYR A 163 -2.60 -15.71 -1.76
N ILE A 164 -3.47 -14.81 -2.17
CA ILE A 164 -3.94 -13.70 -1.39
C ILE A 164 -5.30 -14.12 -0.88
N THR A 165 -5.37 -14.50 0.39
CA THR A 165 -6.66 -14.75 1.03
C THR A 165 -7.44 -13.44 1.09
N THR A 166 -8.31 -13.22 0.10
CA THR A 166 -9.15 -12.03 -0.01
C THR A 166 -10.08 -11.84 1.19
N SER A 167 -10.38 -12.90 1.97
CA SER A 167 -11.11 -12.78 3.24
C SER A 167 -10.38 -11.95 4.32
N HIS A 168 -9.07 -11.71 4.17
CA HIS A 168 -8.28 -10.82 5.03
C HIS A 168 -8.05 -9.42 4.44
N LEU A 169 -8.55 -9.13 3.22
CA LEU A 169 -8.25 -7.89 2.49
C LEU A 169 -9.54 -7.21 2.06
N ARG A 170 -10.20 -6.54 2.99
CA ARG A 170 -11.36 -5.71 2.66
C ARG A 170 -10.96 -4.35 2.12
N HIS A 171 -9.85 -3.79 2.61
CA HIS A 171 -9.45 -2.43 2.26
C HIS A 171 -8.42 -2.42 1.14
N PHE A 172 -8.73 -1.75 0.05
CA PHE A 172 -7.83 -1.54 -1.08
C PHE A 172 -7.46 -0.07 -1.20
N VAL A 173 -6.27 0.19 -1.74
CA VAL A 173 -5.82 1.55 -2.07
C VAL A 173 -5.39 1.58 -3.52
N ALA A 174 -6.10 2.38 -4.33
CA ALA A 174 -5.72 2.72 -5.69
C ALA A 174 -4.92 4.02 -5.68
N GLN A 175 -3.74 4.00 -6.27
CA GLN A 175 -2.90 5.20 -6.39
C GLN A 175 -2.56 5.45 -7.86
N PRO A 176 -2.55 6.70 -8.34
CA PRO A 176 -2.08 7.02 -9.68
C PRO A 176 -0.64 6.55 -9.86
N TYR A 177 -0.40 5.80 -10.92
CA TYR A 177 0.92 5.28 -11.25
C TYR A 177 1.77 6.39 -11.87
N ILE A 178 2.94 6.63 -11.31
CA ILE A 178 3.86 7.67 -11.80
C ILE A 178 4.67 7.08 -12.96
N HIS A 179 4.32 7.51 -14.18
CA HIS A 179 5.03 7.19 -15.40
C HIS A 179 5.43 8.49 -16.14
N PRO A 180 6.61 8.56 -16.76
CA PRO A 180 7.71 7.59 -16.71
C PRO A 180 8.49 7.64 -15.39
N PRO A 181 8.99 6.50 -14.87
CA PRO A 181 9.89 6.51 -13.71
C PRO A 181 11.24 7.10 -14.09
N LEU A 182 11.95 7.66 -13.11
CA LEU A 182 13.35 8.06 -13.29
C LEU A 182 14.21 6.81 -13.46
N LEU A 183 14.84 6.68 -14.63
CA LEU A 183 15.82 5.64 -14.93
C LEU A 183 17.22 6.25 -14.91
N LEU A 184 18.21 5.50 -14.42
CA LEU A 184 19.60 5.95 -14.42
C LEU A 184 20.24 5.54 -15.75
N ASN A 185 21.10 6.38 -16.30
CA ASN A 185 21.81 6.05 -17.55
C ASN A 185 22.67 4.78 -17.44
N THR A 186 23.08 4.42 -16.22
CA THR A 186 23.85 3.21 -15.92
C THR A 186 22.98 1.97 -15.71
N ASP A 187 21.70 2.15 -15.41
CA ASP A 187 20.78 1.07 -15.04
C ASP A 187 19.33 1.45 -15.36
N SER A 188 18.74 0.74 -16.32
CA SER A 188 17.37 0.96 -16.80
C SER A 188 16.29 0.39 -15.86
N ARG A 189 16.65 -0.04 -14.64
CA ARG A 189 15.70 -0.55 -13.65
C ARG A 189 15.06 0.57 -12.84
N LYS A 190 13.77 0.40 -12.52
CA LYS A 190 13.04 1.27 -11.60
C LYS A 190 13.62 1.12 -10.18
N PHE A 191 13.78 2.23 -9.48
CA PHE A 191 14.20 2.25 -8.08
C PHE A 191 13.31 3.17 -7.24
N HIS A 192 13.34 2.98 -5.92
CA HIS A 192 12.76 3.90 -4.95
C HIS A 192 13.80 4.25 -3.88
N ILE A 193 13.68 5.43 -3.28
CA ILE A 193 14.60 5.88 -2.23
C ILE A 193 14.01 5.55 -0.87
N ARG A 194 14.77 4.81 -0.06
CA ARG A 194 14.48 4.56 1.35
C ARG A 194 15.27 5.55 2.21
N THR A 195 14.54 6.33 3.00
CA THR A 195 15.09 7.32 3.94
C THR A 195 14.68 6.97 5.36
N TYR A 196 15.61 7.12 6.29
CA TYR A 196 15.37 6.89 7.71
C TYR A 196 15.08 8.20 8.43
N VAL A 197 14.00 8.20 9.21
CA VAL A 197 13.54 9.35 9.99
C VAL A 197 13.43 8.95 11.46
N LEU A 198 14.03 9.74 12.35
CA LEU A 198 14.02 9.52 13.79
C LEU A 198 13.20 10.60 14.49
N ALA A 199 12.19 10.19 15.27
CA ALA A 199 11.39 11.08 16.10
C ALA A 199 11.75 10.90 17.60
N VAL A 200 12.20 11.97 18.26
CA VAL A 200 12.66 11.97 19.67
C VAL A 200 11.85 12.97 20.51
N GLY A 201 11.64 12.69 21.79
CA GLY A 201 11.05 13.66 22.75
C GLY A 201 9.66 14.15 22.33
N CYS A 202 9.20 15.35 22.66
CA CYS A 202 7.82 15.77 22.33
C CYS A 202 7.61 16.29 20.88
N LEU A 203 8.23 15.64 19.88
CA LEU A 203 8.23 15.95 18.42
C LEU A 203 9.49 16.69 17.93
N SER A 204 10.66 16.09 18.12
CA SER A 204 11.86 16.45 17.35
C SER A 204 12.09 15.43 16.25
N VAL A 205 12.04 15.85 14.99
CA VAL A 205 12.15 14.97 13.81
C VAL A 205 13.50 15.19 13.13
N TRP A 206 14.24 14.11 12.91
CA TRP A 206 15.56 14.10 12.29
C TRP A 206 15.56 13.19 11.06
N VAL A 207 16.10 13.67 9.95
CA VAL A 207 16.24 12.88 8.71
C VAL A 207 17.70 12.50 8.53
N VAL A 208 17.97 11.21 8.30
CA VAL A 208 19.32 10.73 8.01
C VAL A 208 19.72 11.17 6.60
N ALA A 209 20.88 11.83 6.48
CA ALA A 209 21.35 12.37 5.20
C ALA A 209 21.75 11.28 4.19
N ASN A 210 22.23 10.14 4.67
CA ASN A 210 22.54 8.98 3.83
C ASN A 210 21.26 8.22 3.54
N VAL A 211 20.90 8.14 2.25
CA VAL A 211 19.71 7.44 1.77
C VAL A 211 20.12 6.22 0.94
N VAL A 212 19.22 5.24 0.84
CA VAL A 212 19.46 4.01 0.10
C VAL A 212 18.53 3.96 -1.10
N GLY A 213 19.08 3.83 -2.31
CA GLY A 213 18.31 3.50 -3.51
C GLY A 213 18.05 2.00 -3.56
N VAL A 214 16.78 1.60 -3.49
CA VAL A 214 16.36 0.20 -3.61
C VAL A 214 15.91 -0.02 -5.04
N VAL A 215 16.71 -0.78 -5.78
CA VAL A 215 16.43 -1.12 -7.19
C VAL A 215 15.52 -2.35 -7.23
N GLY A 216 14.48 -2.30 -8.06
CA GLY A 216 13.64 -3.46 -8.31
C GLY A 216 14.42 -4.56 -9.02
N CYS A 217 14.29 -5.81 -8.57
CA CYS A 217 14.64 -6.96 -9.40
C CYS A 217 13.54 -7.11 -10.45
N LEU A 218 13.94 -7.16 -11.72
CA LEU A 218 13.09 -7.66 -12.80
C LEU A 218 12.94 -9.18 -12.65
#